data_AF-A0A536ADT6-F1
#
_entry.id   AF-A0A536ADT6-F1
#
_cell.length_a   1.000
_cell.length_b   1.000
_cell.length_c   1.000
_cell.angle_alpha   90.00
_cell.angle_beta   90.00
_cell.angle_gamma   90.00
#
_symmetry.space_group_name_H-M   'P 1'
#
loop_
_entity.id
_entity.type
_entity.pdbx_description
1 polymer ?
#
loop_
_entity_poly.entity_id
_entity_poly.type
_entity_poly.pdbx_seq_one_letter_code
_entity_poly.pdbx_strand_id
1 'polypeptide(L)'
;MRAAGFADARELRADGAPALVVGQAGDPKRTLVAVQHYDVQPAVPLELWKTSPYDPSLRDGALYARGVDDNKGHLLLRIQAVEAHRAVFGELPIRLRFLIEG
;
A
#
# COMPACT_ATOMS: atom_id res chain seq x y z
N MET A 1 3.69 -4.06 6.37
CA MET A 1 5.13 -3.93 6.06
C MET A 1 6.00 -4.93 6.81
N ARG A 2 6.18 -4.85 8.14
CA ARG A 2 7.04 -5.80 8.88
C ARG A 2 6.63 -7.27 8.69
N ALA A 3 5.33 -7.56 8.77
CA ALA A 3 4.78 -8.90 8.51
C ALA A 3 5.08 -9.41 7.09
N ALA A 4 5.20 -8.51 6.10
CA ALA A 4 5.56 -8.82 4.71
C ALA A 4 7.08 -8.94 4.49
N GLY A 5 7.87 -8.97 5.57
CA GLY A 5 9.33 -9.14 5.53
C GLY A 5 10.13 -7.86 5.21
N PHE A 6 9.57 -6.68 5.50
CA PHE A 6 10.32 -5.41 5.50
C PHE A 6 10.77 -5.10 6.94
N ALA A 7 11.84 -5.76 7.38
CA ALA A 7 12.27 -5.74 8.78
C ALA A 7 12.67 -4.34 9.29
N ASP A 8 13.15 -3.47 8.41
CA ASP A 8 13.57 -2.09 8.74
C ASP A 8 12.42 -1.08 8.69
N ALA A 9 11.18 -1.55 8.47
CA ALA A 9 10.03 -0.68 8.27
C ALA A 9 9.74 0.20 9.49
N ARG A 10 9.70 1.52 9.31
CA ARG A 10 9.55 2.50 10.38
C ARG A 10 8.75 3.71 9.91
N GLU A 11 8.19 4.41 10.89
CA GLU A 11 7.58 5.72 10.67
C GLU A 11 8.63 6.81 10.85
N LEU A 12 8.59 7.80 9.97
CA LEU A 12 9.29 9.07 10.10
C LEU A 12 8.23 10.15 10.33
N ARG A 13 8.44 10.99 11.34
CA ARG A 13 7.50 12.04 11.75
C ARG A 13 8.19 13.39 11.68
N ALA A 14 7.45 14.39 11.22
CA ALA A 14 7.86 15.79 11.22
C ALA A 14 6.68 16.63 11.71
N ASP A 15 6.97 17.74 12.39
CA ASP A 15 5.94 18.61 12.93
C ASP A 15 5.07 19.18 11.80
N GLY A 16 3.75 19.06 11.96
CA GLY A 16 2.78 19.56 10.98
C GLY A 16 2.61 18.70 9.73
N ALA A 17 3.23 17.52 9.64
CA ALA A 17 3.07 16.60 8.52
C ALA A 17 2.53 15.23 8.96
N PRO A 18 1.76 14.52 8.11
CA PRO A 18 1.44 13.12 8.33
C PRO A 18 2.69 12.25 8.42
N ALA A 19 2.57 11.10 9.10
CA ALA A 19 3.70 10.19 9.23
C ALA A 19 4.03 9.55 7.87
N LEU A 20 5.33 9.49 7.54
CA LEU A 20 5.84 8.76 6.39
C LEU A 20 6.29 7.38 6.82
N VAL A 21 5.70 6.33 6.27
CA VAL A 21 6.16 4.95 6.48
C VAL A 21 7.21 4.60 5.44
N VAL A 22 8.39 4.18 5.89
CA VAL A 22 9.50 3.74 5.03
C VAL A 22 9.85 2.29 5.34
N GLY A 23 10.08 1.47 4.33
CA GLY A 23 10.62 0.11 4.49
C GLY A 23 11.34 -0.37 3.24
N GLN A 24 12.34 -1.24 3.40
CA GLN A 24 13.10 -1.81 2.28
C GLN A 24 13.33 -3.32 2.42
N ALA A 25 13.53 -3.98 1.27
CA ALA A 25 13.93 -5.38 1.18
C ALA A 25 14.70 -5.66 -0.12
N GLY A 26 15.42 -6.79 -0.21
CA GLY A 26 16.07 -7.27 -1.44
C GLY A 26 17.51 -6.80 -1.69
N ASP A 27 18.05 -7.15 -2.87
CA ASP A 27 19.47 -6.99 -3.25
C ASP A 27 19.82 -5.55 -3.76
N PRO A 28 20.89 -4.91 -3.24
CA PRO A 28 21.34 -3.56 -3.65
C PRO A 28 21.61 -3.27 -5.13
N LYS A 29 21.79 -4.26 -6.03
CA LYS A 29 22.28 -3.99 -7.40
C LYS A 29 21.48 -2.93 -8.15
N ARG A 30 20.16 -2.87 -7.94
CA ARG A 30 19.27 -1.81 -8.44
C ARG A 30 18.17 -1.53 -7.41
N THR A 31 17.71 -0.29 -7.33
CA THR A 31 16.63 0.11 -6.40
C THR A 31 15.38 0.52 -7.18
N LEU A 32 14.26 -0.11 -6.89
CA LEU A 32 12.92 0.34 -7.26
C LEU A 32 12.27 1.03 -6.06
N VAL A 33 11.72 2.21 -6.27
CA VAL A 33 11.01 2.97 -5.23
C VAL A 33 9.52 2.95 -5.53
N ALA A 34 8.73 2.44 -4.59
CA ALA A 34 7.27 2.50 -4.62
C ALA A 34 6.81 3.65 -3.71
N VAL A 35 6.41 4.75 -4.33
CA VAL A 35 5.73 5.86 -3.63
C VAL A 35 4.23 5.58 -3.64
N GLN A 36 3.61 5.54 -2.48
CA GLN A 36 2.19 5.22 -2.27
C GLN A 36 1.62 6.16 -1.21
N HIS A 37 0.32 6.16 -1.02
CA HIS A 37 -0.29 6.89 0.09
C HIS A 37 -1.44 6.13 0.75
N TYR A 38 -1.71 6.43 2.02
CA TYR A 38 -2.72 5.76 2.85
C TYR A 38 -3.92 6.63 3.20
N ASP A 39 -3.86 7.94 2.97
CA ASP A 39 -5.01 8.82 3.05
C ASP A 39 -5.95 8.59 1.87
N VAL A 40 -7.17 9.11 2.01
CA VAL A 40 -8.21 8.99 1.00
C VAL A 40 -9.04 10.26 0.99
N GLN A 41 -9.56 10.63 -0.18
CA GLN A 41 -10.50 11.75 -0.28
C GLN A 41 -11.80 11.47 0.50
N PRO A 42 -12.53 12.53 0.91
CA PRO A 42 -13.87 12.40 1.46
C PRO A 42 -14.79 11.58 0.54
N ALA A 43 -15.72 10.82 1.13
CA ALA A 43 -16.64 9.97 0.39
C ALA A 43 -17.95 10.67 -0.02
N VAL A 44 -18.04 11.99 0.13
CA VAL A 44 -19.25 12.74 -0.20
C VAL A 44 -19.40 12.93 -1.72
N PRO A 45 -20.64 13.04 -2.23
CA PRO A 45 -21.91 12.84 -1.52
C PRO A 45 -22.22 11.36 -1.22
N LEU A 46 -22.73 11.07 -0.01
CA LEU A 46 -22.93 9.69 0.48
C LEU A 46 -24.10 9.00 -0.21
N GLU A 47 -25.11 9.74 -0.64
CA GLU A 47 -26.33 9.25 -1.29
C GLU A 47 -26.09 8.63 -2.67
N LEU A 48 -24.95 8.92 -3.31
CA LEU A 48 -24.57 8.29 -4.57
C LEU A 48 -23.95 6.91 -4.38
N TRP A 49 -23.59 6.54 -3.14
CA TRP A 49 -23.03 5.25 -2.84
C TRP A 49 -24.10 4.18 -2.67
N LYS A 50 -23.93 3.05 -3.37
CA LYS A 50 -24.82 1.88 -3.22
C LYS A 50 -24.60 1.10 -1.92
N THR A 51 -23.39 1.18 -1.36
CA THR A 51 -22.99 0.58 -0.07
C THR A 51 -22.14 1.60 0.68
N SER A 52 -22.01 1.46 2.00
CA SER A 52 -21.14 2.36 2.77
C SER A 52 -19.75 2.46 2.13
N PRO A 53 -19.21 3.68 1.91
CA PRO A 53 -17.95 3.86 1.20
C PRO A 53 -16.76 3.20 1.89
N TYR A 54 -16.83 2.97 3.20
CA TYR A 54 -15.77 2.35 3.98
C TYR A 54 -16.06 0.89 4.32
N ASP A 55 -17.11 0.31 3.73
CA ASP A 55 -17.43 -1.12 3.80
C ASP A 55 -17.21 -1.77 2.42
N PRO A 56 -16.07 -2.46 2.21
CA PRO A 56 -15.73 -3.04 0.91
C PRO A 56 -16.79 -4.03 0.43
N SER A 57 -17.32 -3.77 -0.77
CA SER A 57 -18.39 -4.58 -1.37
C SER A 57 -18.00 -5.06 -2.76
N LEU A 58 -18.08 -6.38 -2.99
CA LEU A 58 -17.87 -6.98 -4.30
C LEU A 58 -19.19 -6.98 -5.09
N ARG A 59 -19.19 -6.41 -6.29
CA ARG A 59 -20.33 -6.40 -7.21
C ARG A 59 -19.85 -6.55 -8.63
N ASP A 60 -20.46 -7.45 -9.40
CA ASP A 60 -20.14 -7.66 -10.82
C ASP A 60 -18.64 -7.84 -11.10
N GLY A 61 -17.92 -8.52 -10.20
CA GLY A 61 -16.48 -8.76 -10.31
C GLY A 61 -15.58 -7.59 -9.91
N ALA A 62 -16.14 -6.46 -9.45
CA ALA A 62 -15.39 -5.29 -9.00
C ALA A 62 -15.57 -5.04 -7.49
N LEU A 63 -14.48 -4.61 -6.84
CA LEU A 63 -14.50 -4.21 -5.43
C LEU A 63 -14.76 -2.70 -5.33
N TYR A 64 -15.77 -2.33 -4.54
CA TYR A 64 -16.16 -0.94 -4.33
C TYR A 64 -15.90 -0.54 -2.88
N ALA A 65 -15.00 0.42 -2.69
CA ALA A 65 -14.77 1.14 -1.44
C ALA A 65 -13.98 2.42 -1.74
N ARG A 66 -14.13 3.45 -0.90
CA ARG A 66 -13.22 4.59 -0.88
C ARG A 66 -11.81 4.09 -0.53
N GLY A 67 -10.84 4.40 -1.39
CA GLY A 67 -9.47 3.94 -1.22
C GLY A 67 -9.11 2.70 -2.02
N VAL A 68 -10.08 2.01 -2.65
CA VAL A 68 -9.79 0.73 -3.31
C VAL A 68 -8.82 0.88 -4.49
N ASP A 69 -9.03 1.87 -5.34
CA ASP A 69 -8.14 2.17 -6.46
C ASP A 69 -7.15 3.29 -6.09
N ASP A 70 -7.62 4.31 -5.38
CA ASP A 70 -6.80 5.44 -4.97
C ASP A 70 -6.74 5.57 -3.43
N ASN A 71 -5.74 4.99 -2.75
CA ASN A 71 -4.61 4.20 -3.27
C ASN A 71 -4.35 2.91 -2.47
N LYS A 72 -5.20 2.59 -1.49
CA LYS A 72 -4.98 1.48 -0.55
C LYS A 72 -4.93 0.11 -1.22
N GLY A 73 -5.74 -0.14 -2.24
CA GLY A 73 -5.67 -1.42 -2.97
C GLY A 73 -4.35 -1.56 -3.73
N HIS A 74 -3.90 -0.49 -4.38
CA HIS A 74 -2.60 -0.42 -5.06
C HIS A 74 -1.42 -0.62 -4.09
N LEU A 75 -1.48 -0.02 -2.91
CA LEU A 75 -0.51 -0.23 -1.85
C LEU A 75 -0.46 -1.71 -1.42
N LEU A 76 -1.63 -2.29 -1.13
CA LEU A 76 -1.73 -3.68 -0.70
C LEU A 76 -1.26 -4.66 -1.78
N LEU A 77 -1.65 -4.45 -3.04
CA LEU A 77 -1.26 -5.29 -4.18
C LEU A 77 0.26 -5.36 -4.33
N ARG A 78 0.97 -4.24 -4.14
CA ARG A 78 2.44 -4.22 -4.21
C ARG A 78 3.09 -4.99 -3.06
N ILE A 79 2.52 -4.92 -1.85
CA ILE A 79 2.99 -5.71 -0.70
C ILE A 79 2.78 -7.20 -0.96
N GLN A 80 1.58 -7.58 -1.42
CA GLN A 80 1.24 -8.97 -1.73
C GLN A 80 2.04 -9.54 -2.89
N ALA A 81 2.39 -8.71 -3.90
CA ALA A 81 3.26 -9.14 -4.98
C ALA A 81 4.66 -9.54 -4.47
N VAL A 82 5.18 -8.83 -3.48
CA VAL A 82 6.46 -9.18 -2.82
C VAL A 82 6.34 -10.47 -2.02
N GLU A 83 5.26 -10.63 -1.26
CA GLU A 83 4.98 -11.86 -0.51
C GLU A 83 4.88 -13.07 -1.45
N ALA A 84 4.12 -12.93 -2.54
CA ALA A 84 3.95 -13.97 -3.55
C ALA A 84 5.27 -14.31 -4.26
N HIS A 85 6.05 -13.29 -4.63
CA HIS A 85 7.38 -13.51 -5.22
C HIS A 85 8.28 -14.30 -4.27
N ARG A 86 8.31 -13.93 -2.98
CA ARG A 86 9.11 -14.61 -1.97
C ARG A 86 8.70 -16.05 -1.75
N ALA A 87 7.40 -16.32 -1.76
CA ALA A 87 6.87 -17.67 -1.61
C ALA A 87 7.27 -18.61 -2.76
N VAL A 88 7.48 -18.09 -3.97
CA VAL A 88 7.76 -18.90 -5.17
C VAL A 88 9.25 -18.90 -5.55
N PHE A 89 9.91 -17.75 -5.50
CA PHE A 89 11.25 -17.53 -6.04
C PHE A 89 12.30 -17.21 -4.96
N GLY A 90 11.89 -16.97 -3.71
CA GLY A 90 12.79 -16.53 -2.64
C GLY A 90 13.05 -15.03 -2.65
N GLU A 91 14.25 -14.60 -2.25
CA GLU A 91 14.51 -13.17 -2.04
C GLU A 91 14.43 -12.32 -3.32
N LEU A 92 14.05 -11.05 -3.14
CA LEU A 92 13.89 -10.12 -4.26
C LEU A 92 15.24 -9.89 -4.97
N PRO A 93 15.29 -9.98 -6.32
CA PRO A 93 16.53 -9.78 -7.09
C PRO A 93 16.93 -8.30 -7.21
N ILE A 94 16.15 -7.40 -6.61
CA ILE A 94 16.36 -5.95 -6.57
C ILE A 94 16.03 -5.43 -5.18
N ARG A 95 16.53 -4.24 -4.84
CA ARG A 95 16.10 -3.52 -3.66
C ARG A 95 14.78 -2.85 -3.97
N LEU A 96 13.75 -3.19 -3.21
CA LEU A 96 12.48 -2.47 -3.21
C LEU A 96 12.42 -1.58 -1.97
N ARG A 97 12.10 -0.30 -2.16
CA ARG A 97 11.85 0.66 -1.08
C ARG A 97 10.43 1.21 -1.20
N PHE A 98 9.66 1.12 -0.13
CA PHE A 98 8.39 1.80 0.01
C PHE A 98 8.56 3.14 0.71
N LEU A 99 7.89 4.15 0.18
CA LEU A 99 7.61 5.44 0.82
C LEU A 99 6.09 5.59 0.81
N ILE A 100 5.46 5.55 1.98
CA ILE A 100 4.00 5.60 2.11
C ILE A 100 3.62 6.81 2.95
N GLU A 101 3.05 7.82 2.30
CA GLU A 101 2.59 9.07 2.91
C GLU A 101 1.06 9.12 3.05
N GLY A 102 0.50 10.24 3.47
CA GLY A 102 -0.96 10.47 3.48
C GLY A 102 -1.47 11.11 4.74
#